data_AF-A0A6N7MFR5-F1
#
_entry.id   AF-A0A6N7MFR5-F1
#
_cell.length_a   1.000
_cell.length_b   1.000
_cell.length_c   1.000
_cell.angle_alpha   90.00
_cell.angle_beta   90.00
_cell.angle_gamma   90.00
#
_symmetry.space_group_name_H-M   'P 1'
#
loop_
_entity.id
_entity.type
_entity.pdbx_description
1 polymer ?
#
loop_
_entity_poly.entity_id
_entity_poly.type
_entity_poly.pdbx_seq_one_letter_code
_entity_poly.pdbx_strand_id
1 'polypeptide(L)'
;MATNLIITLGNRDLQLKKEIEGIKTCKPRNCIYFCLSSNRKGAKYFEENFNEFNDDILFPIAKPAVDYTINRFDQIDKTIIVSTDQQEDENVEPFFKENDTIFTAQVFEQYLRKIYQHKVKKIKHLIVCKNIIYHDAMYDFFTDRIKSQLRFEQNDNLVL
;
A
#
# COMPACT_ATOMS: atom_id res chain seq x y z
N MET A 1 25.17 5.11 1.24
CA MET A 1 24.04 6.00 0.92
C MET A 1 22.79 5.35 1.48
N ALA A 2 21.90 6.10 2.14
CA ALA A 2 20.65 5.52 2.64
C ALA A 2 19.67 5.32 1.48
N THR A 3 19.08 4.13 1.36
CA THR A 3 18.12 3.79 0.31
C THR A 3 16.71 3.91 0.86
N ASN A 4 15.93 4.83 0.31
CA ASN A 4 14.54 5.04 0.71
C ASN A 4 13.61 4.77 -0.48
N LEU A 5 12.46 4.16 -0.19
CA LEU A 5 11.45 3.86 -1.19
C LEU A 5 10.10 4.44 -0.75
N ILE A 6 9.44 5.19 -1.64
CA ILE A 6 8.07 5.67 -1.44
C ILE A 6 7.17 4.87 -2.38
N ILE A 7 6.10 4.28 -1.84
CA ILE A 7 5.14 3.48 -2.59
C ILE A 7 3.77 4.08 -2.34
N THR A 8 3.11 4.52 -3.41
CA THR A 8 1.70 4.89 -3.36
C THR A 8 0.87 3.71 -3.85
N LEU A 9 -0.05 3.25 -3.02
CA LEU A 9 -0.90 2.11 -3.36
C LEU A 9 -2.20 2.58 -4.00
N GLY A 10 -2.57 1.89 -5.07
CA GLY A 10 -3.85 2.02 -5.76
C GLY A 10 -4.59 0.69 -5.87
N ASN A 11 -5.72 0.71 -6.56
CA ASN A 11 -6.67 -0.41 -6.58
C ASN A 11 -6.20 -1.64 -7.35
N ARG A 12 -5.04 -1.55 -7.99
CA ARG A 12 -4.42 -2.65 -8.74
C ARG A 12 -3.21 -3.24 -8.03
N ASP A 13 -2.82 -2.67 -6.89
CA ASP A 13 -1.67 -3.14 -6.13
C ASP A 13 -1.95 -4.43 -5.39
N LEU A 14 -3.19 -4.72 -4.99
CA LEU A 14 -3.54 -6.01 -4.39
C LEU A 14 -4.41 -6.80 -5.37
N GLN A 15 -3.89 -7.95 -5.81
CA GLN A 15 -4.59 -8.89 -6.68
C GLN A 15 -4.50 -10.30 -6.12
N LEU A 16 -5.35 -11.19 -6.62
CA LEU A 16 -5.42 -12.59 -6.19
C LEU A 16 -5.10 -13.54 -7.34
N LYS A 17 -4.37 -14.61 -7.03
CA LYS A 17 -4.09 -15.71 -7.99
C LYS A 17 -5.35 -16.47 -8.40
N LYS A 18 -6.32 -16.58 -7.49
CA LYS A 18 -7.57 -17.32 -7.64
C LYS A 18 -8.71 -16.61 -6.91
N GLU A 19 -9.94 -17.01 -7.20
CA GLU A 19 -11.10 -16.58 -6.41
C GLU A 19 -11.04 -17.20 -5.01
N ILE A 20 -11.51 -16.44 -4.03
CA ILE A 20 -11.57 -16.86 -2.63
C ILE A 20 -13.03 -16.79 -2.20
N GLU A 21 -13.54 -17.88 -1.63
CA GLU A 21 -14.93 -17.98 -1.18
C GLU A 21 -15.25 -16.86 -0.18
N GLY A 22 -16.40 -16.23 -0.32
CA GLY A 22 -16.82 -15.11 0.52
C GLY A 22 -16.22 -13.75 0.14
N ILE A 23 -15.22 -13.70 -0.75
CA ILE A 23 -14.61 -12.44 -1.21
C ILE A 23 -15.09 -12.10 -2.62
N LYS A 24 -15.76 -10.95 -2.73
CA LYS A 24 -16.20 -10.44 -4.04
C LYS A 24 -15.00 -9.93 -4.83
N THR A 25 -14.75 -10.56 -5.96
CA THR A 25 -13.71 -10.16 -6.91
C THR A 25 -14.31 -9.70 -8.24
N CYS A 26 -13.50 -8.96 -9.00
CA CYS A 26 -13.76 -8.63 -10.39
C CYS A 26 -12.55 -9.01 -11.23
N LYS A 27 -12.78 -9.41 -12.48
CA LYS A 27 -11.72 -9.76 -13.43
C LYS A 27 -11.67 -8.74 -14.56
N PRO A 28 -10.72 -7.79 -14.55
CA PRO A 28 -10.56 -6.85 -15.65
C PRO A 28 -10.30 -7.58 -16.98
N ARG A 29 -10.75 -7.00 -18.10
CA ARG A 29 -10.43 -7.53 -19.43
C ARG A 29 -8.91 -7.62 -19.59
N ASN A 30 -8.42 -8.77 -20.07
CA ASN A 30 -7.00 -9.07 -20.25
C ASN A 30 -6.16 -9.17 -18.96
N CYS A 31 -6.79 -9.33 -17.79
CA CYS A 31 -6.07 -9.62 -16.55
C CYS A 31 -6.14 -11.12 -16.22
N ILE A 32 -4.98 -11.71 -15.92
CA ILE A 32 -4.88 -13.12 -15.49
C ILE A 32 -5.38 -13.25 -14.04
N TYR A 33 -5.18 -12.20 -13.24
CA TYR A 33 -5.47 -12.15 -11.81
C TYR A 33 -6.82 -11.51 -11.51
N PHE A 34 -7.30 -11.75 -10.29
CA PHE A 34 -8.56 -11.23 -9.78
C PHE A 34 -8.29 -9.97 -8.95
N CYS A 35 -9.04 -8.91 -9.19
CA CYS A 35 -9.03 -7.68 -8.40
C CYS A 35 -10.15 -7.72 -7.36
N LEU A 36 -10.00 -7.01 -6.25
CA LEU A 36 -11.10 -6.87 -5.29
C LEU A 36 -12.19 -5.98 -5.87
N SER A 37 -13.46 -6.35 -5.65
CA SER A 37 -14.59 -5.48 -6.01
C SER A 37 -14.77 -4.32 -5.03
N SER A 38 -14.23 -4.45 -3.81
CA SER A 38 -14.09 -3.41 -2.79
C SER A 38 -12.75 -3.64 -2.11
N ASN A 39 -11.79 -2.73 -2.31
CA ASN A 39 -10.50 -2.83 -1.63
C ASN A 39 -10.67 -2.75 -0.13
N ARG A 40 -11.55 -1.88 0.36
CA ARG A 40 -11.69 -1.67 1.80
C ARG A 40 -12.13 -2.96 2.49
N LYS A 41 -13.19 -3.61 1.98
CA LYS A 41 -13.70 -4.86 2.57
C LYS A 41 -12.79 -6.05 2.32
N GLY A 42 -12.35 -6.24 1.07
CA GLY A 42 -11.54 -7.38 0.70
C GLY A 42 -10.15 -7.33 1.35
N ALA A 43 -9.47 -6.18 1.30
CA ALA A 43 -8.15 -6.06 1.92
C ALA A 43 -8.24 -6.12 3.45
N LYS A 44 -9.31 -5.62 4.08
CA LYS A 44 -9.51 -5.80 5.52
C LYS A 44 -9.58 -7.29 5.89
N TYR A 45 -10.32 -8.09 5.12
CA TYR A 45 -10.36 -9.54 5.33
C TYR A 45 -8.97 -10.18 5.21
N PHE A 46 -8.18 -9.77 4.21
CA PHE A 46 -6.81 -10.28 4.05
C PHE A 46 -5.84 -9.77 5.12
N GLU A 47 -6.08 -8.58 5.67
CA GLU A 47 -5.29 -8.04 6.77
C GLU A 47 -5.48 -8.88 8.02
N GLU A 48 -6.73 -9.22 8.34
CA GLU A 48 -7.11 -10.04 9.50
C GLU A 48 -6.67 -11.52 9.34
N ASN A 49 -6.56 -12.01 8.10
CA ASN A 49 -6.28 -13.43 7.79
C ASN A 49 -5.02 -13.63 6.95
N PHE A 50 -4.05 -12.71 7.02
CA PHE A 50 -2.92 -12.65 6.09
C PHE A 50 -2.13 -13.97 6.01
N ASN A 51 -1.87 -14.61 7.15
CA ASN A 51 -1.08 -15.84 7.18
C ASN A 51 -1.72 -16.98 6.38
N GLU A 52 -3.05 -17.08 6.35
CA GLU A 52 -3.78 -18.09 5.59
C GLU A 52 -3.69 -17.83 4.08
N PHE A 53 -3.80 -16.58 3.67
CA PHE A 53 -3.95 -16.22 2.25
C PHE A 53 -2.70 -15.63 1.59
N ASN A 54 -1.58 -15.49 2.31
CA ASN A 54 -0.39 -14.82 1.79
C ASN A 54 0.12 -15.40 0.45
N ASP A 55 -0.03 -16.70 0.22
CA ASP A 55 0.36 -17.35 -1.03
C ASP A 55 -0.59 -17.06 -2.19
N ASP A 56 -1.82 -16.64 -1.91
CA ASP A 56 -2.84 -16.28 -2.90
C ASP A 56 -2.81 -14.78 -3.26
N ILE A 57 -2.23 -13.95 -2.40
CA ILE A 57 -2.11 -12.50 -2.57
C ILE A 57 -0.91 -12.15 -3.46
N LEU A 58 -1.12 -11.18 -4.36
CA LEU A 58 -0.13 -10.64 -5.28
C LEU A 58 -0.04 -9.13 -5.16
N PHE A 59 1.19 -8.63 -5.29
CA PHE A 59 1.49 -7.21 -5.41
C PHE A 59 2.13 -6.87 -6.76
N PRO A 60 1.38 -6.92 -7.88
CA PRO A 60 1.94 -6.89 -9.24
C PRO A 60 2.65 -5.58 -9.62
N ILE A 61 2.44 -4.50 -8.87
CA ILE A 61 3.08 -3.19 -9.10
C ILE A 61 4.08 -2.90 -7.97
N ALA A 62 3.62 -2.89 -6.72
CA ALA A 62 4.46 -2.60 -5.58
C ALA A 62 5.62 -3.60 -5.37
N LYS A 63 5.41 -4.92 -5.57
CA LYS A 63 6.48 -5.92 -5.39
C LYS A 63 7.61 -5.74 -6.39
N PRO A 64 7.38 -5.62 -7.72
CA PRO A 64 8.47 -5.33 -8.65
C PRO A 64 9.29 -4.09 -8.31
N ALA A 65 8.66 -3.03 -7.77
CA ALA A 65 9.38 -1.84 -7.33
C ALA A 65 10.33 -2.16 -6.16
N VAL A 66 9.84 -2.90 -5.15
CA VAL A 66 10.65 -3.36 -4.01
C VAL A 66 11.79 -4.26 -4.47
N ASP A 67 11.50 -5.25 -5.31
CA ASP A 67 12.50 -6.17 -5.87
C ASP A 67 13.59 -5.41 -6.63
N TYR A 68 13.20 -4.47 -7.48
CA TYR A 68 14.13 -3.65 -8.24
C TYR A 68 15.05 -2.85 -7.32
N THR A 69 14.50 -2.19 -6.30
CA THR A 69 15.29 -1.40 -5.34
C THR A 69 16.26 -2.28 -4.56
N ILE A 70 15.80 -3.42 -4.04
CA ILE A 70 16.66 -4.37 -3.30
C ILE A 70 17.75 -4.92 -4.22
N ASN A 71 17.43 -5.33 -5.44
CA ASN A 71 18.42 -5.84 -6.39
C ASN A 71 19.47 -4.78 -6.76
N ARG A 72 19.08 -3.50 -6.78
CA ARG A 72 19.99 -2.39 -7.13
C ARG A 72 20.87 -1.93 -5.98
N PHE A 73 20.35 -1.94 -4.75
CA PHE A 73 20.95 -1.30 -3.58
C PHE A 73 21.18 -2.25 -2.38
N ASP A 74 20.99 -3.55 -2.60
CA ASP A 74 21.02 -4.64 -1.62
C ASP A 74 19.92 -4.61 -0.54
N GLN A 75 19.47 -3.43 -0.11
CA GLN A 75 18.45 -3.25 0.93
C GLN A 75 17.73 -1.91 0.81
N ILE A 76 16.63 -1.77 1.56
CA ILE A 76 15.85 -0.55 1.75
C ILE A 76 15.91 -0.18 3.23
N ASP A 77 16.49 0.99 3.54
CA ASP A 77 16.59 1.49 4.90
C ASP A 77 15.24 1.99 5.43
N LYS A 78 14.40 2.56 4.54
CA LYS A 78 13.07 3.05 4.88
C LYS A 78 12.11 2.95 3.70
N THR A 79 10.98 2.29 3.91
CA THR A 79 9.83 2.27 3.00
C THR A 79 8.73 3.16 3.57
N ILE A 80 8.18 4.04 2.75
CA ILE A 80 7.03 4.87 3.08
C ILE A 80 5.86 4.42 2.22
N ILE A 81 4.86 3.80 2.86
CA ILE A 81 3.64 3.37 2.20
C ILE A 81 2.63 4.50 2.31
N VAL A 82 2.26 5.06 1.17
CA VAL A 82 1.22 6.07 1.06
C VAL A 82 -0.09 5.38 0.72
N SER A 83 -1.10 5.64 1.54
CA SER A 83 -2.45 5.14 1.36
C SER A 83 -3.50 6.22 1.53
N THR A 84 -4.72 5.90 1.15
CA THR A 84 -5.89 6.78 1.30
C THR A 84 -6.85 6.19 2.33
N ASP A 85 -7.48 7.05 3.13
CA ASP A 85 -8.61 6.69 3.99
C ASP A 85 -9.71 7.76 3.83
N GLN A 86 -10.79 7.42 3.15
CA GLN A 86 -11.76 8.38 2.64
C GLN A 86 -13.11 8.35 3.37
N GLN A 87 -13.24 7.63 4.49
CA GLN A 87 -14.56 7.39 5.10
C GLN A 87 -15.24 8.66 5.58
N GLU A 88 -14.48 9.52 6.25
CA GLU A 88 -15.00 10.73 6.91
C GLU A 88 -15.16 11.91 5.94
N ASP A 89 -14.73 11.79 4.68
CA ASP A 89 -14.87 12.87 3.69
C ASP A 89 -16.26 12.81 3.03
N GLU A 90 -17.15 13.72 3.40
CA GLU A 90 -18.51 13.81 2.87
C GLU A 90 -18.56 14.10 1.36
N ASN A 91 -17.49 14.68 0.79
CA ASN A 91 -17.44 15.04 -0.63
C ASN A 91 -16.98 13.89 -1.53
N VAL A 92 -16.60 12.76 -0.96
CA VAL A 92 -16.12 11.59 -1.70
C VAL A 92 -17.28 10.63 -1.97
N GLU A 93 -17.47 10.26 -3.24
CA GLU A 93 -18.51 9.31 -3.61
C GLU A 93 -18.30 7.93 -2.93
N PRO A 94 -19.38 7.20 -2.58
CA PRO A 94 -19.28 5.90 -1.91
C PRO A 94 -18.37 4.89 -2.63
N PHE A 95 -18.32 4.94 -3.96
CA PHE A 95 -17.45 4.09 -4.76
C PHE A 95 -15.97 4.27 -4.39
N PHE A 96 -15.50 5.51 -4.21
CA PHE A 96 -14.11 5.78 -3.84
C PHE A 96 -13.84 5.41 -2.38
N LYS A 97 -14.80 5.64 -1.47
CA LYS A 97 -14.70 5.20 -0.07
C LYS A 97 -14.53 3.69 0.07
N GLU A 98 -15.21 2.92 -0.77
CA GLU A 98 -15.09 1.45 -0.78
C GLU A 98 -13.79 0.96 -1.41
N ASN A 99 -13.10 1.81 -2.16
CA ASN A 99 -11.90 1.46 -2.91
C ASN A 99 -10.63 2.16 -2.41
N ASP A 100 -10.70 2.87 -1.29
CA ASP A 100 -9.51 3.41 -0.65
C ASP A 100 -8.53 2.31 -0.21
N THR A 101 -7.30 2.74 0.07
CA THR A 101 -6.15 1.82 0.10
C THR A 101 -5.58 1.60 1.49
N ILE A 102 -6.28 2.04 2.55
CA ILE A 102 -5.79 1.91 3.93
C ILE A 102 -5.51 0.46 4.32
N PHE A 103 -6.47 -0.45 4.13
CA PHE A 103 -6.26 -1.87 4.43
C PHE A 103 -5.32 -2.54 3.43
N THR A 104 -5.30 -2.09 2.18
CA THR A 104 -4.32 -2.58 1.19
C THR A 104 -2.88 -2.29 1.65
N ALA A 105 -2.66 -1.12 2.25
CA ALA A 105 -1.37 -0.75 2.83
C ALA A 105 -0.99 -1.65 4.01
N GLN A 106 -1.93 -2.00 4.86
CA GLN A 106 -1.68 -2.89 6.00
C GLN A 106 -1.33 -4.32 5.53
N VAL A 107 -2.06 -4.86 4.55
CA VAL A 107 -1.70 -6.15 3.93
C VAL A 107 -0.30 -6.07 3.31
N PHE A 108 0.02 -4.98 2.62
CA PHE A 108 1.33 -4.80 2.01
C PHE A 108 2.46 -4.66 3.05
N GLU A 109 2.22 -4.00 4.17
CA GLU A 109 3.17 -3.98 5.30
C GLU A 109 3.44 -5.40 5.82
N GLN A 110 2.39 -6.19 6.07
CA GLN A 110 2.54 -7.57 6.51
C GLN A 110 3.32 -8.40 5.49
N TYR A 111 3.06 -8.19 4.19
CA TYR A 111 3.81 -8.80 3.10
C TYR A 111 5.30 -8.41 3.11
N LEU A 112 5.62 -7.13 3.26
CA LEU A 112 7.00 -6.66 3.36
C LEU A 112 7.73 -7.28 4.54
N ARG A 113 7.08 -7.33 5.71
CA ARG A 113 7.65 -7.94 6.91
C ARG A 113 7.87 -9.44 6.71
N LYS A 114 6.91 -10.17 6.14
CA LYS A 114 7.05 -11.62 5.93
C LYS A 114 8.12 -11.99 4.90
N ILE A 115 8.13 -11.31 3.76
CA ILE A 115 8.97 -11.69 2.61
C ILE A 115 10.34 -10.99 2.62
N TYR A 116 10.40 -9.76 3.15
CA TYR A 116 11.59 -8.91 3.06
C TYR A 116 12.11 -8.43 4.43
N GLN A 117 11.79 -9.10 5.56
CA GLN A 117 12.24 -8.70 6.91
C GLN A 117 13.72 -8.31 7.02
N HIS A 118 14.61 -8.99 6.29
CA HIS A 118 16.05 -8.73 6.34
C HIS A 118 16.53 -7.68 5.35
N LYS A 119 15.67 -7.27 4.42
CA LYS A 119 15.99 -6.34 3.32
C LYS A 119 15.26 -5.01 3.44
N VAL A 120 14.15 -4.94 4.17
CA VAL A 120 13.40 -3.70 4.46
C VAL A 120 13.46 -3.44 5.95
N LYS A 121 14.22 -2.42 6.36
CA LYS A 121 14.49 -2.16 7.78
C LYS A 121 13.36 -1.42 8.49
N LYS A 122 12.78 -0.41 7.83
CA LYS A 122 11.76 0.47 8.42
C LYS A 122 10.59 0.61 7.46
N ILE A 123 9.37 0.59 8.01
CA ILE A 123 8.13 0.82 7.26
C ILE A 123 7.36 1.93 7.98
N LYS A 124 6.93 2.95 7.23
CA LYS A 124 6.10 4.05 7.73
C LYS A 124 4.86 4.20 6.87
N HIS A 125 3.71 4.39 7.51
CA HIS A 125 2.46 4.70 6.84
C HIS A 125 2.27 6.22 6.76
N LEU A 126 1.90 6.69 5.57
CA LEU A 126 1.43 8.05 5.35
C LEU A 126 0.00 7.95 4.80
N ILE A 127 -0.96 8.22 5.67
CA ILE A 127 -2.38 8.17 5.32
C ILE A 127 -2.81 9.56 4.84
N VAL A 128 -3.39 9.61 3.66
CA VAL A 128 -4.03 10.79 3.10
C VAL A 128 -5.53 10.66 3.33
N CYS A 129 -6.14 11.66 3.99
CA CYS A 129 -7.55 11.60 4.37
C CYS A 129 -8.45 12.65 3.71
N LYS A 130 -7.88 13.67 3.05
CA LYS A 130 -8.64 14.81 2.52
C LYS A 130 -8.17 15.20 1.13
N ASN A 131 -9.10 15.70 0.32
CA ASN A 131 -8.83 16.30 -1.00
C ASN A 131 -8.11 15.39 -1.99
N ILE A 132 -8.27 14.06 -1.88
CA ILE A 132 -7.56 13.08 -2.70
C ILE A 132 -7.91 13.19 -4.20
N ILE A 133 -9.11 13.70 -4.52
CA ILE A 133 -9.58 13.92 -5.89
C ILE A 133 -9.01 15.20 -6.53
N TYR A 134 -8.41 16.09 -5.74
CA TYR A 134 -7.85 17.35 -6.23
C TYR A 134 -6.33 17.23 -6.35
N HIS A 135 -5.83 17.15 -7.58
CA HIS A 135 -4.40 16.97 -7.86
C HIS A 135 -3.52 18.04 -7.19
N ASP A 136 -3.98 19.30 -7.17
CA ASP A 136 -3.25 20.41 -6.54
C ASP A 136 -3.16 20.23 -5.02
N ALA A 137 -4.25 19.83 -4.36
CA ALA A 137 -4.25 19.58 -2.93
C ALA A 137 -3.38 18.38 -2.54
N MET A 138 -3.28 17.37 -3.40
CA MET A 138 -2.33 16.26 -3.25
C MET A 138 -0.89 16.76 -3.36
N TYR A 139 -0.59 17.62 -4.34
CA TYR A 139 0.73 18.22 -4.52
C TYR A 139 1.14 19.08 -3.32
N ASP A 140 0.23 19.90 -2.81
CA ASP A 140 0.44 20.74 -1.62
C ASP A 140 0.65 19.89 -0.37
N PHE A 141 -0.20 18.87 -0.16
CA PHE A 141 -0.08 17.93 0.96
C PHE A 141 1.30 17.26 0.98
N PHE A 142 1.76 16.76 -0.16
CA PHE A 142 3.09 16.16 -0.24
C PHE A 142 4.18 17.19 -0.06
N THR A 143 4.05 18.39 -0.64
CA THR A 143 5.05 19.45 -0.49
C THR A 143 5.24 19.82 0.97
N ASP A 144 4.16 19.95 1.74
CA ASP A 144 4.20 20.30 3.15
C ASP A 144 4.68 19.14 4.04
N ARG A 145 4.22 17.91 3.78
CA ARG A 145 4.62 16.71 4.54
C ARG A 145 6.04 16.26 4.23
N ILE A 146 6.52 16.44 2.99
CA ILE A 146 7.91 16.17 2.61
C ILE A 146 8.85 17.10 3.37
N LYS A 147 8.49 18.38 3.48
CA LYS A 147 9.30 19.38 4.23
C LYS A 147 9.30 19.15 5.74
N SER A 148 8.21 18.62 6.32
CA SER A 148 8.01 18.57 7.78
C SER A 148 8.13 17.19 8.43
N GLN A 149 7.79 16.09 7.74
CA GLN A 149 7.60 14.76 8.35
C GLN A 149 8.16 13.56 7.56
N LEU A 150 8.51 13.75 6.29
CA LEU A 150 9.25 12.75 5.50
C LEU A 150 10.74 13.14 5.44
N ARG A 151 11.29 13.57 6.58
CA ARG A 151 12.73 13.68 6.70
C ARG A 151 13.31 12.28 6.55
N PHE A 152 14.20 12.12 5.57
CA PHE A 152 14.93 10.88 5.36
C PHE A 152 16.21 10.93 6.20
N GLU A 153 16.05 11.06 7.51
CA GLU A 153 17.17 11.05 8.44
C GLU A 153 17.53 9.61 8.81
N GLN A 154 18.83 9.33 8.95
CA GLN A 154 19.35 8.00 9.31
C GLN A 154 18.72 7.46 10.61
N ASN A 155 18.31 8.36 11.50
CA ASN A 155 17.88 8.10 12.87
C ASN A 155 16.36 8.25 13.10
N ASP A 156 15.53 8.22 12.07
CA ASP A 156 14.08 8.12 12.28
C ASP A 156 13.77 6.81 13.02
N ASN A 157 13.63 6.91 14.34
CA ASN A 157 13.80 5.82 15.29
C ASN A 157 12.64 4.82 15.29
N LEU A 158 13.01 3.61 15.75
CA LEU A 158 12.18 2.46 16.09
C LEU A 158 10.83 2.79 16.74
N VAL A 159 9.83 1.97 16.39
CA VAL A 159 9.00 1.31 17.42
C VAL A 159 8.88 -0.18 17.05
N LEU A 160 9.57 -0.98 17.88
CA LEU A 160 9.67 -2.45 18.02
C LEU A 160 10.11 -3.28 16.80
#